data_AF-A0A1F8QR07-F1
#
_entry.id   AF-A0A1F8QR07-F1
#
_cell.length_a   1.000
_cell.length_b   1.000
_cell.length_c   1.000
_cell.angle_alpha   90.00
_cell.angle_beta   90.00
_cell.angle_gamma   90.00
#
_symmetry.space_group_name_H-M   'P 1'
#
loop_
_entity.id
_entity.type
_entity.pdbx_description
1 polymer ?
#
loop_
_entity_poly.entity_id
_entity_poly.type
_entity_poly.pdbx_seq_one_letter_code
_entity_poly.pdbx_strand_id
1 'polypeptide(L)'
;MMRPNTAKWAALGLVTCSLVTACASFISGERRETRTAPGNPPVQDTAQPALGATTDTPAPAFTPTPTEVFVPLALSATDCSYGGRFNSIQALDPYTVRFTLCEPEAAFLSKIAFPAFSIYPQEWLRSIDSLDPTQPPLSNPPGSGPYQLADWRRGEALSFRAFENYWQAGKPAIPMLNFRWNLDSGERLVELQAGTVQGIDNVAGSDYPAVQSEPGLALVPRLPLSVLYLGMNNTQPPFDDPRVRQAIAMGIDRSLLKEDLPPGFQVADYFTPCAIPDACEGEAWYAFDPAQARQLLAEAGYPAGFSTELAYRQVVRGYLPQPGKIAQALRTQLRQNLGIDLRLRAKEDHEFLTQVDTGALPGLYLLGWGADYPHIDNFLDTHFGSKATLQFGNPFEDLVALILQAHTEADPEARRQAYAAVNNLIRQHAPMVPLAHGGWIMADSLAVAYAASVNGSHSSPMGLEDFSALSMGGEPAFTWMQEEEPRSLFCATAQDMTSLRACSQLAETLYRYTVSGVAVEPGLAETCQPDSDFVTWTCTLHQGVQFHNNTILDANDVVASFAIQWVASKSLHPGDSAPFVYFKDFWGAYLNQP
;
A
#
# COMPACT_ATOMS: atom_id res chain seq x y z
N MET A 1 -77.10 -51.19 7.66
CA MET A 1 -77.54 -51.42 6.26
C MET A 1 -76.32 -51.74 5.40
N MET A 2 -76.52 -52.41 4.26
CA MET A 2 -75.48 -52.95 3.34
C MET A 2 -74.64 -51.80 2.72
N ARG A 3 -73.28 -51.86 2.63
CA ARG A 3 -72.35 -52.70 1.80
C ARG A 3 -72.32 -52.29 0.29
N PRO A 4 -71.22 -52.53 -0.47
CA PRO A 4 -69.80 -52.15 -0.25
C PRO A 4 -69.04 -51.75 -1.58
N ASN A 5 -67.71 -51.55 -1.55
CA ASN A 5 -66.62 -52.33 -2.22
C ASN A 5 -65.80 -51.43 -3.20
N THR A 6 -64.50 -51.60 -3.52
CA THR A 6 -63.44 -52.62 -3.28
C THR A 6 -62.05 -51.90 -3.37
N ALA A 7 -61.03 -52.11 -2.50
CA ALA A 7 -59.97 -53.16 -2.51
C ALA A 7 -58.94 -53.05 -3.69
N LYS A 8 -57.61 -53.24 -3.59
CA LYS A 8 -56.70 -53.91 -2.60
C LYS A 8 -55.23 -53.38 -2.68
N TRP A 9 -54.47 -53.22 -1.57
CA TRP A 9 -53.33 -54.06 -1.05
C TRP A 9 -52.12 -54.30 -2.00
N ALA A 10 -50.88 -53.81 -1.72
CA ALA A 10 -49.79 -54.33 -0.82
C ALA A 10 -48.77 -55.27 -1.55
N ALA A 11 -47.50 -55.53 -1.18
CA ALA A 11 -46.67 -55.25 0.01
C ALA A 11 -45.13 -55.33 -0.31
N LEU A 12 -44.27 -55.11 0.71
CA LEU A 12 -42.87 -55.57 1.01
C LEU A 12 -41.97 -56.23 -0.10
N GLY A 13 -40.63 -56.15 -0.06
CA GLY A 13 -39.71 -55.67 0.99
C GLY A 13 -38.21 -55.85 0.63
N LEU A 14 -37.31 -55.69 1.61
CA LEU A 14 -35.84 -55.70 1.48
C LEU A 14 -35.25 -57.03 0.95
N VAL A 15 -34.03 -56.98 0.37
CA VAL A 15 -32.81 -57.64 0.91
C VAL A 15 -31.53 -57.22 0.13
N THR A 16 -30.41 -57.20 0.85
CA THR A 16 -29.03 -56.86 0.44
C THR A 16 -28.31 -57.97 -0.33
N CYS A 17 -27.36 -57.64 -1.24
CA CYS A 17 -25.96 -58.13 -1.16
C CYS A 17 -25.01 -57.46 -2.17
N SER A 18 -23.71 -57.51 -1.87
CA SER A 18 -22.59 -56.97 -2.66
C SER A 18 -21.98 -58.03 -3.59
N LEU A 19 -21.33 -57.65 -4.70
CA LEU A 19 -19.91 -57.98 -4.99
C LEU A 19 -19.38 -57.54 -6.37
N VAL A 20 -18.08 -57.28 -6.36
CA VAL A 20 -17.12 -56.85 -7.39
C VAL A 20 -16.90 -57.90 -8.50
N THR A 21 -16.58 -57.48 -9.75
CA THR A 21 -15.29 -57.74 -10.49
C THR A 21 -15.41 -57.43 -11.99
N ALA A 22 -14.29 -57.00 -12.62
CA ALA A 22 -14.17 -56.53 -14.01
C ALA A 22 -13.72 -57.61 -15.03
N CYS A 23 -13.75 -57.29 -16.34
CA CYS A 23 -12.72 -57.68 -17.33
C CYS A 23 -12.89 -57.03 -18.74
N ALA A 24 -11.85 -57.11 -19.58
CA ALA A 24 -11.73 -56.60 -20.96
C ALA A 24 -11.45 -57.78 -21.97
N SER A 25 -11.14 -57.68 -23.28
CA SER A 25 -10.45 -56.66 -24.14
C SER A 25 -10.82 -56.86 -25.64
N PHE A 26 -9.90 -56.52 -26.57
CA PHE A 26 -9.78 -56.80 -28.05
C PHE A 26 -10.08 -55.58 -28.97
N ILE A 27 -9.17 -54.99 -29.80
CA ILE A 27 -8.05 -55.43 -30.71
C ILE A 27 -8.60 -56.10 -32.00
N SER A 28 -8.22 -55.80 -33.28
CA SER A 28 -7.22 -54.95 -34.00
C SER A 28 -7.74 -54.58 -35.43
N GLY A 29 -7.16 -53.74 -36.31
CA GLY A 29 -5.94 -52.89 -36.28
C GLY A 29 -4.97 -53.10 -37.50
N GLU A 30 -4.79 -52.12 -38.40
CA GLU A 30 -3.88 -52.18 -39.58
C GLU A 30 -3.05 -50.89 -39.85
N ARG A 31 -2.07 -50.91 -40.78
CA ARG A 31 -0.85 -50.05 -40.77
C ARG A 31 -0.72 -49.06 -41.95
N ARG A 32 0.01 -47.94 -41.76
CA ARG A 32 1.23 -47.60 -42.56
C ARG A 32 2.10 -46.45 -42.03
N GLU A 33 3.40 -46.63 -42.28
CA GLU A 33 4.50 -45.65 -42.49
C GLU A 33 5.00 -44.71 -41.38
N THR A 34 6.27 -44.96 -41.01
CA THR A 34 7.15 -44.20 -40.12
C THR A 34 7.90 -43.10 -40.87
N ARG A 35 8.13 -41.94 -40.24
CA ARG A 35 9.15 -40.96 -40.66
C ARG A 35 10.08 -40.63 -39.49
N THR A 36 11.38 -40.75 -39.72
CA THR A 36 12.45 -40.65 -38.72
C THR A 36 12.87 -39.20 -38.46
N ALA A 37 13.30 -38.92 -37.22
CA ALA A 37 13.97 -37.67 -36.86
C ALA A 37 15.45 -37.68 -37.32
N PRO A 38 16.04 -36.52 -37.68
CA PRO A 38 17.47 -36.39 -37.91
C PRO A 38 18.23 -36.34 -36.56
N GLY A 39 19.30 -37.13 -36.44
CA GLY A 39 20.18 -37.10 -35.28
C GLY A 39 21.32 -36.08 -35.45
N ASN A 40 21.75 -35.45 -34.36
CA ASN A 40 22.98 -34.66 -34.31
C ASN A 40 24.22 -35.57 -34.19
N PRO A 41 25.36 -35.21 -34.79
CA PRO A 41 26.60 -35.98 -34.70
C PRO A 41 27.25 -35.90 -33.30
N PRO A 42 28.11 -36.86 -32.93
CA PRO A 42 28.79 -36.86 -31.63
C PRO A 42 29.84 -35.74 -31.55
N VAL A 43 29.77 -34.93 -30.49
CA VAL A 43 30.81 -33.95 -30.17
C VAL A 43 31.99 -34.67 -29.52
N GLN A 44 33.19 -34.43 -30.04
CA GLN A 44 34.42 -35.02 -29.53
C GLN A 44 34.92 -34.28 -28.29
N ASP A 45 35.47 -35.07 -27.37
CA ASP A 45 36.15 -34.62 -26.16
C ASP A 45 37.37 -33.76 -26.52
N THR A 46 37.39 -32.47 -26.12
CA THR A 46 38.57 -31.60 -26.23
C THR A 46 38.78 -30.80 -24.94
N ALA A 47 39.99 -30.92 -24.38
CA ALA A 47 40.35 -30.36 -23.08
C ALA A 47 40.47 -28.83 -23.08
N GLN A 48 40.22 -28.23 -21.91
CA GLN A 48 40.44 -26.80 -21.65
C GLN A 48 41.92 -26.38 -21.85
N PRO A 49 42.19 -25.24 -22.50
CA PRO A 49 43.41 -24.48 -22.29
C PRO A 49 43.31 -23.63 -21.01
N ALA A 50 44.41 -23.53 -20.26
CA ALA A 50 44.47 -22.76 -19.02
C ALA A 50 44.41 -21.23 -19.23
N LEU A 51 43.93 -20.51 -18.21
CA LEU A 51 43.98 -19.05 -18.12
C LEU A 51 45.44 -18.56 -18.13
N GLY A 52 45.83 -17.84 -19.20
CA GLY A 52 47.09 -17.13 -19.28
C GLY A 52 47.00 -15.76 -18.60
N ALA A 53 48.02 -15.39 -17.84
CA ALA A 53 48.07 -14.11 -17.12
C ALA A 53 48.07 -12.90 -18.07
N THR A 54 47.23 -11.90 -17.79
CA THR A 54 47.22 -10.61 -18.48
C THR A 54 48.32 -9.70 -17.92
N THR A 55 49.16 -9.17 -18.79
CA THR A 55 50.24 -8.23 -18.45
C THR A 55 49.72 -6.82 -18.20
N ASP A 56 50.21 -6.18 -17.13
CA ASP A 56 49.96 -4.75 -16.85
C ASP A 56 50.28 -3.86 -18.06
N THR A 57 49.34 -2.98 -18.38
CA THR A 57 49.56 -1.84 -19.28
C THR A 57 49.16 -0.58 -18.51
N PRO A 58 50.04 0.43 -18.37
CA PRO A 58 49.71 1.62 -17.61
C PRO A 58 48.60 2.42 -18.30
N ALA A 59 47.63 2.89 -17.50
CA ALA A 59 46.49 3.65 -17.98
C ALA A 59 46.92 4.95 -18.69
N PRO A 60 46.27 5.34 -19.80
CA PRO A 60 46.56 6.60 -20.47
C PRO A 60 46.22 7.80 -19.57
N ALA A 61 47.04 8.85 -19.63
CA ALA A 61 46.88 10.04 -18.80
C ALA A 61 45.57 10.77 -19.11
N PHE A 62 44.86 11.18 -18.05
CA PHE A 62 43.62 11.95 -18.13
C PHE A 62 43.89 13.34 -18.72
N THR A 63 43.41 13.60 -19.93
CA THR A 63 43.15 14.97 -20.41
C THR A 63 41.72 15.34 -20.01
N PRO A 64 41.46 16.45 -19.32
CA PRO A 64 40.10 16.86 -18.98
C PRO A 64 39.33 17.20 -20.26
N THR A 65 38.27 16.43 -20.52
CA THR A 65 37.23 16.79 -21.50
C THR A 65 36.63 18.14 -21.10
N PRO A 66 36.32 19.05 -22.04
CA PRO A 66 35.62 20.29 -21.71
C PRO A 66 34.31 19.96 -20.97
N THR A 67 34.08 20.63 -19.85
CA THR A 67 32.88 20.45 -19.02
C THR A 67 31.64 20.61 -19.90
N GLU A 68 30.80 19.57 -20.00
CA GLU A 68 29.51 19.72 -20.66
C GLU A 68 28.70 20.80 -19.94
N VAL A 69 28.17 21.74 -20.72
CA VAL A 69 27.36 22.83 -20.18
C VAL A 69 26.03 22.24 -19.74
N PHE A 70 25.75 22.26 -18.44
CA PHE A 70 24.46 21.84 -17.91
C PHE A 70 23.33 22.64 -18.57
N VAL A 71 22.43 21.94 -19.25
CA VAL A 71 21.22 22.52 -19.82
C VAL A 71 20.04 22.14 -18.92
N PRO A 72 19.44 23.08 -18.18
CA PRO A 72 18.34 22.76 -17.29
C PRO A 72 17.08 22.34 -18.06
N LEU A 73 16.48 21.23 -17.64
CA LEU A 73 15.14 20.82 -18.05
C LEU A 73 14.09 21.55 -17.22
N ALA A 74 12.96 21.85 -17.87
CA ALA A 74 11.75 22.34 -17.24
C ALA A 74 10.54 21.71 -17.90
N LEU A 75 9.56 21.31 -17.09
CA LEU A 75 8.21 20.93 -17.52
C LEU A 75 7.21 21.82 -16.80
N SER A 76 6.15 22.25 -17.50
CA SER A 76 5.14 23.16 -16.93
C SER A 76 3.79 22.96 -17.59
N ALA A 77 2.73 23.13 -16.80
CA ALA A 77 1.37 23.29 -17.28
C ALA A 77 1.13 24.72 -17.79
N THR A 78 0.23 24.87 -18.77
CA THR A 78 -0.22 26.18 -19.25
C THR A 78 -0.88 26.99 -18.13
N ASP A 79 -1.69 26.32 -17.33
CA ASP A 79 -2.35 26.80 -16.12
C ASP A 79 -2.80 25.59 -15.27
N CYS A 80 -3.47 25.83 -14.16
CA CYS A 80 -3.91 24.79 -13.22
C CYS A 80 -5.32 24.21 -13.49
N SER A 81 -5.97 24.56 -14.61
CA SER A 81 -7.33 24.11 -14.93
C SER A 81 -7.39 22.65 -15.41
N TYR A 82 -6.25 22.04 -15.75
CA TYR A 82 -6.17 20.67 -16.25
C TYR A 82 -6.50 19.59 -15.19
N GLY A 83 -6.59 19.96 -13.91
CA GLY A 83 -7.03 19.08 -12.81
C GLY A 83 -5.93 18.29 -12.10
N GLY A 84 -4.65 18.60 -12.37
CA GLY A 84 -3.52 18.07 -11.60
C GLY A 84 -2.97 19.07 -10.59
N ARG A 85 -2.01 18.61 -9.77
CA ARG A 85 -1.40 19.33 -8.65
C ARG A 85 -0.14 20.11 -9.02
N PHE A 86 0.60 19.70 -10.06
CA PHE A 86 1.82 20.40 -10.49
C PHE A 86 1.51 21.56 -11.44
N ASN A 87 2.09 22.72 -11.17
CA ASN A 87 2.20 23.79 -12.15
C ASN A 87 3.51 23.69 -12.94
N SER A 88 4.64 23.44 -12.27
CA SER A 88 5.93 23.25 -12.95
C SER A 88 6.94 22.44 -12.13
N ILE A 89 7.88 21.80 -12.83
CA ILE A 89 9.04 21.12 -12.25
C ILE A 89 10.26 21.58 -13.07
N GLN A 90 11.26 22.14 -12.42
CA GLN A 90 12.37 22.84 -13.06
C GLN A 90 13.71 22.50 -12.40
N ALA A 91 14.71 22.12 -13.19
CA ALA A 91 16.09 22.22 -12.77
C ALA A 91 16.53 23.69 -12.81
N LEU A 92 17.10 24.20 -11.72
CA LEU A 92 17.66 25.57 -11.68
C LEU A 92 19.17 25.56 -11.97
N ASP A 93 19.84 24.50 -11.51
CA ASP A 93 21.26 24.18 -11.69
C ASP A 93 21.43 22.64 -11.49
N PRO A 94 22.63 22.04 -11.63
CA PRO A 94 22.81 20.59 -11.54
C PRO A 94 22.30 19.94 -10.25
N TYR A 95 22.18 20.67 -9.14
CA TYR A 95 21.81 20.12 -7.83
C TYR A 95 20.61 20.81 -7.19
N THR A 96 19.91 21.70 -7.90
CA THR A 96 18.72 22.39 -7.38
C THR A 96 17.50 22.17 -8.27
N VAL A 97 16.45 21.59 -7.71
CA VAL A 97 15.15 21.37 -8.36
C VAL A 97 14.09 22.25 -7.69
N ARG A 98 13.24 22.91 -8.48
CA ARG A 98 12.05 23.60 -7.99
C ARG A 98 10.79 22.89 -8.49
N PHE A 99 9.90 22.60 -7.56
CA PHE A 99 8.52 22.21 -7.81
C PHE A 99 7.61 23.40 -7.50
N THR A 100 6.69 23.71 -8.42
CA THR A 100 5.64 24.70 -8.20
C THR A 100 4.31 23.98 -8.33
N LEU A 101 3.44 24.12 -7.34
CA LEU A 101 2.15 23.44 -7.27
C LEU A 101 1.00 24.39 -7.62
N CYS A 102 -0.18 23.82 -7.82
CA CYS A 102 -1.40 24.57 -8.14
C CYS A 102 -2.20 25.00 -6.90
N GLU A 103 -1.99 24.32 -5.77
CA GLU A 103 -2.59 24.56 -4.46
C GLU A 103 -1.52 24.22 -3.39
N PRO A 104 -1.63 24.76 -2.15
CA PRO A 104 -0.78 24.36 -1.03
C PRO A 104 -0.75 22.85 -0.80
N GLU A 105 0.40 22.31 -0.40
CA GLU A 105 0.61 20.87 -0.21
C GLU A 105 1.55 20.61 0.97
N ALA A 106 1.00 20.48 2.19
CA ALA A 106 1.78 20.17 3.37
C ALA A 106 2.41 18.76 3.29
N ALA A 107 1.69 17.80 2.69
CA ALA A 107 2.14 16.44 2.52
C ALA A 107 3.23 16.23 1.45
N PHE A 108 3.77 17.28 0.81
CA PHE A 108 4.69 17.18 -0.34
C PHE A 108 5.87 16.24 -0.08
N LEU A 109 6.55 16.40 1.07
CA LEU A 109 7.66 15.53 1.47
C LEU A 109 7.24 14.06 1.64
N SER A 110 6.05 13.82 2.16
CA SER A 110 5.48 12.48 2.34
C SER A 110 5.11 11.83 1.01
N LYS A 111 4.60 12.62 0.06
CA LYS A 111 4.29 12.16 -1.30
C LYS A 111 5.54 11.81 -2.08
N ILE A 112 6.54 12.70 -2.16
CA ILE A 112 7.79 12.43 -2.91
C ILE A 112 8.68 11.35 -2.26
N ALA A 113 8.39 10.94 -1.01
CA ALA A 113 9.04 9.83 -0.33
C ALA A 113 8.49 8.44 -0.70
N PHE A 114 7.38 8.38 -1.45
CA PHE A 114 6.77 7.12 -1.86
C PHE A 114 7.50 6.53 -3.08
N PRO A 115 7.84 5.22 -3.12
CA PRO A 115 8.79 4.68 -4.11
C PRO A 115 8.37 4.81 -5.58
N ALA A 116 7.07 5.00 -5.89
CA ALA A 116 6.65 5.31 -7.25
C ALA A 116 7.30 6.59 -7.83
N PHE A 117 7.85 7.46 -6.97
CA PHE A 117 8.57 8.67 -7.37
C PHE A 117 10.10 8.53 -7.26
N SER A 118 10.63 7.30 -7.25
CA SER A 118 12.08 7.05 -7.31
C SER A 118 12.69 7.66 -8.57
N ILE A 119 13.94 8.15 -8.44
CA ILE A 119 14.65 8.88 -9.48
C ILE A 119 15.50 7.92 -10.32
N TYR A 120 15.52 8.16 -11.63
CA TYR A 120 16.26 7.38 -12.62
C TYR A 120 16.97 8.29 -13.64
N PRO A 121 18.08 7.82 -14.27
CA PRO A 121 18.82 8.58 -15.27
C PRO A 121 17.96 9.07 -16.44
N GLN A 122 18.04 10.34 -16.79
CA GLN A 122 17.28 10.94 -17.90
C GLN A 122 17.58 10.24 -19.24
N GLU A 123 18.81 9.75 -19.48
CA GLU A 123 19.18 9.03 -20.70
C GLU A 123 18.49 7.68 -20.77
N TRP A 124 18.38 6.98 -19.63
CA TRP A 124 17.67 5.71 -19.55
C TRP A 124 16.15 5.93 -19.73
N LEU A 125 15.58 6.95 -19.08
CA LEU A 125 14.18 7.32 -19.25
C LEU A 125 13.84 7.67 -20.70
N ARG A 126 14.72 8.42 -21.41
CA ARG A 126 14.58 8.67 -22.85
C ARG A 126 14.68 7.40 -23.69
N SER A 127 15.46 6.40 -23.27
CA SER A 127 15.60 5.14 -24.00
C SER A 127 14.35 4.24 -23.91
N ILE A 128 13.54 4.40 -22.86
CA ILE A 128 12.29 3.65 -22.66
C ILE A 128 11.03 4.38 -23.13
N ASP A 129 11.12 5.68 -23.45
CA ASP A 129 10.01 6.56 -23.85
C ASP A 129 9.34 6.23 -25.21
N SER A 130 9.77 5.14 -25.84
CA SER A 130 9.16 4.59 -27.06
C SER A 130 8.85 3.09 -26.96
N LEU A 131 9.02 2.51 -25.76
CA LEU A 131 8.83 1.10 -25.50
C LEU A 131 7.44 0.82 -24.91
N ASP A 132 7.00 -0.41 -25.10
CA ASP A 132 5.88 -1.01 -24.39
C ASP A 132 6.31 -1.29 -22.93
N PRO A 133 5.50 -0.92 -21.91
CA PRO A 133 5.84 -1.10 -20.50
C PRO A 133 6.07 -2.57 -20.07
N THR A 134 5.73 -3.55 -20.92
CA THR A 134 5.98 -4.98 -20.69
C THR A 134 7.32 -5.48 -21.24
N GLN A 135 8.07 -4.65 -21.98
CA GLN A 135 9.32 -5.05 -22.65
C GLN A 135 10.58 -4.65 -21.86
N PRO A 136 11.71 -5.38 -22.02
CA PRO A 136 13.02 -4.89 -21.58
C PRO A 136 13.32 -3.50 -22.17
N PRO A 137 13.98 -2.59 -21.43
CA PRO A 137 14.83 -2.82 -20.26
C PRO A 137 14.15 -2.61 -18.90
N LEU A 138 12.82 -2.50 -18.83
CA LEU A 138 12.09 -2.20 -17.58
C LEU A 138 12.23 -3.27 -16.47
N SER A 139 12.71 -4.47 -16.82
CA SER A 139 13.06 -5.52 -15.86
C SER A 139 14.39 -5.30 -15.14
N ASN A 140 15.21 -4.33 -15.55
CA ASN A 140 16.46 -3.96 -14.86
C ASN A 140 16.72 -2.44 -14.98
N PRO A 141 15.96 -1.60 -14.27
CA PRO A 141 16.17 -0.16 -14.29
C PRO A 141 17.47 0.20 -13.53
N PRO A 142 18.23 1.22 -13.97
CA PRO A 142 19.43 1.68 -13.28
C PRO A 142 19.07 2.71 -12.21
N GLY A 143 18.74 2.27 -10.99
CA GLY A 143 18.46 3.16 -9.87
C GLY A 143 19.72 3.62 -9.13
N SER A 144 19.54 4.35 -8.02
CA SER A 144 20.62 4.82 -7.12
C SER A 144 20.81 3.94 -5.87
N GLY A 145 19.92 2.97 -5.67
CA GLY A 145 19.70 2.31 -4.39
C GLY A 145 20.82 1.38 -3.93
N PRO A 146 20.73 0.92 -2.68
CA PRO A 146 21.78 0.12 -2.02
C PRO A 146 22.07 -1.22 -2.72
N TYR A 147 21.14 -1.75 -3.50
CA TYR A 147 21.28 -3.04 -4.17
C TYR A 147 21.04 -2.94 -5.69
N GLN A 148 21.84 -3.64 -6.47
CA GLN A 148 21.67 -3.80 -7.93
C GLN A 148 21.07 -5.16 -8.27
N LEU A 149 20.30 -5.26 -9.36
CA LEU A 149 19.82 -6.57 -9.83
C LEU A 149 21.00 -7.49 -10.17
N ALA A 150 20.98 -8.71 -9.61
CA ALA A 150 21.93 -9.77 -9.93
C ALA A 150 21.30 -10.80 -10.87
N ASP A 151 20.08 -11.26 -10.58
CA ASP A 151 19.32 -12.21 -11.41
C ASP A 151 17.82 -12.13 -11.11
N TRP A 152 16.97 -12.43 -12.10
CA TRP A 152 15.53 -12.58 -11.91
C TRP A 152 14.97 -13.74 -12.75
N ARG A 153 14.72 -14.86 -12.09
CA ARG A 153 14.12 -16.05 -12.68
C ARG A 153 12.63 -16.05 -12.36
N ARG A 154 11.85 -15.56 -13.33
CA ARG A 154 10.38 -15.43 -13.26
C ARG A 154 9.73 -16.74 -12.78
N GLY A 155 8.85 -16.64 -11.79
CA GLY A 155 8.20 -17.77 -11.11
C GLY A 155 9.07 -18.52 -10.10
N GLU A 156 10.37 -18.23 -9.96
CA GLU A 156 11.28 -18.97 -9.07
C GLU A 156 11.96 -18.10 -7.99
N ALA A 157 12.74 -17.08 -8.38
CA ALA A 157 13.51 -16.26 -7.44
C ALA A 157 13.95 -14.92 -8.05
N LEU A 158 14.17 -13.93 -7.19
CA LEU A 158 14.77 -12.64 -7.50
C LEU A 158 15.97 -12.41 -6.57
N SER A 159 17.12 -12.01 -7.12
CA SER A 159 18.35 -11.79 -6.37
C SER A 159 18.99 -10.45 -6.74
N PHE A 160 19.43 -9.72 -5.72
CA PHE A 160 20.20 -8.50 -5.84
C PHE A 160 21.57 -8.66 -5.18
N ARG A 161 22.54 -7.86 -5.64
CA ARG A 161 23.88 -7.72 -5.03
C ARG A 161 24.04 -6.31 -4.46
N ALA A 162 24.84 -6.14 -3.41
CA ALA A 162 25.21 -4.82 -2.90
C ALA A 162 25.82 -3.93 -4.00
N PHE A 163 25.46 -2.64 -4.00
CA PHE A 163 26.07 -1.65 -4.89
C PHE A 163 27.35 -1.09 -4.25
N GLU A 164 28.51 -1.43 -4.82
CA GLU A 164 29.83 -1.06 -4.25
C GLU A 164 30.04 0.47 -4.14
N ASN A 165 29.42 1.25 -5.03
CA ASN A 165 29.50 2.72 -5.04
C ASN A 165 28.25 3.38 -4.41
N TYR A 166 27.51 2.68 -3.54
CA TYR A 166 26.37 3.26 -2.86
C TYR A 166 26.79 4.46 -2.00
N TRP A 167 26.01 5.53 -2.06
CA TRP A 167 26.39 6.84 -1.54
C TRP A 167 26.34 6.94 0.00
N GLN A 168 25.56 6.08 0.68
CA GLN A 168 25.59 5.97 2.14
C GLN A 168 26.70 5.00 2.57
N ALA A 169 27.85 5.55 2.97
CA ALA A 169 29.02 4.78 3.37
C ALA A 169 28.71 3.71 4.42
N GLY A 170 29.18 2.48 4.18
CA GLY A 170 28.98 1.34 5.09
C GLY A 170 27.65 0.59 4.91
N LYS A 171 26.83 0.96 3.91
CA LYS A 171 25.63 0.24 3.51
C LYS A 171 25.71 -0.26 2.05
N PRO A 172 24.93 -1.29 1.69
CA PRO A 172 24.32 -2.26 2.60
C PRO A 172 25.39 -3.17 3.23
N ALA A 173 25.12 -3.67 4.43
CA ALA A 173 26.07 -4.57 5.13
C ALA A 173 25.98 -6.04 4.66
N ILE A 174 24.97 -6.38 3.86
CA ILE A 174 24.71 -7.75 3.37
C ILE A 174 25.06 -7.80 1.88
N PRO A 175 25.96 -8.71 1.43
CA PRO A 175 26.40 -8.74 0.03
C PRO A 175 25.31 -9.15 -0.98
N MET A 176 24.42 -10.07 -0.61
CA MET A 176 23.35 -10.58 -1.47
C MET A 176 21.98 -10.49 -0.78
N LEU A 177 20.98 -9.95 -1.49
CA LEU A 177 19.60 -9.88 -1.04
C LEU A 177 18.73 -10.74 -1.97
N ASN A 178 18.10 -11.77 -1.42
CA ASN A 178 17.23 -12.68 -2.17
C ASN A 178 15.77 -12.48 -1.77
N PHE A 179 14.88 -12.53 -2.74
CA PHE A 179 13.44 -12.62 -2.57
C PHE A 179 12.96 -13.99 -3.05
N ARG A 180 12.22 -14.67 -2.17
CA ARG A 180 11.38 -15.84 -2.47
C ARG A 180 9.93 -15.48 -2.19
N TRP A 181 9.00 -16.29 -2.69
CA TRP A 181 7.58 -16.11 -2.44
C TRP A 181 6.86 -17.43 -2.23
N ASN A 182 5.87 -17.39 -1.34
CA ASN A 182 4.89 -18.45 -1.13
C ASN A 182 3.61 -17.79 -0.59
N LEU A 183 2.46 -18.11 -1.18
CA LEU A 183 1.16 -17.54 -0.81
C LEU A 183 0.72 -17.97 0.59
N ASP A 184 1.02 -19.21 1.00
CA ASP A 184 0.62 -19.74 2.32
C ASP A 184 1.53 -19.19 3.44
N SER A 185 0.93 -18.49 4.40
CA SER A 185 1.64 -17.87 5.52
C SER A 185 2.22 -18.86 6.53
N GLY A 186 1.58 -20.03 6.69
CA GLY A 186 2.09 -21.11 7.52
C GLY A 186 3.32 -21.76 6.90
N GLU A 187 3.31 -21.99 5.59
CA GLU A 187 4.50 -22.48 4.87
C GLU A 187 5.66 -21.48 4.88
N ARG A 188 5.39 -20.15 4.79
CA ARG A 188 6.43 -19.12 5.01
C ARG A 188 7.05 -19.24 6.40
N LEU A 189 6.23 -19.45 7.44
CA LEU A 189 6.74 -19.64 8.80
C LEU A 189 7.57 -20.92 8.94
N VAL A 190 7.16 -22.04 8.32
CA VAL A 190 7.95 -23.29 8.33
C VAL A 190 9.32 -23.11 7.69
N GLU A 191 9.43 -22.35 6.60
CA GLU A 191 10.72 -22.02 5.97
C GLU A 191 11.60 -21.14 6.89
N LEU A 192 11.00 -20.19 7.62
CA LEU A 192 11.73 -19.38 8.61
C LEU A 192 12.22 -20.23 9.79
N GLN A 193 11.38 -21.13 10.32
CA GLN A 193 11.74 -22.07 11.38
C GLN A 193 12.83 -23.06 10.95
N ALA A 194 12.84 -23.46 9.68
CA ALA A 194 13.90 -24.28 9.09
C ALA A 194 15.21 -23.51 8.81
N GLY A 195 15.20 -22.18 8.90
CA GLY A 195 16.33 -21.31 8.59
C GLY A 195 16.67 -21.20 7.11
N THR A 196 15.80 -21.69 6.22
CA THR A 196 15.95 -21.60 4.76
C THR A 196 15.65 -20.20 4.21
N VAL A 197 14.99 -19.36 5.02
CA VAL A 197 14.89 -17.91 4.86
C VAL A 197 15.20 -17.20 6.19
N GLN A 198 15.49 -15.90 6.14
CA GLN A 198 15.93 -15.12 7.31
C GLN A 198 14.92 -14.04 7.72
N GLY A 199 13.93 -13.73 6.88
CA GLY A 199 12.75 -12.97 7.26
C GLY A 199 11.55 -13.23 6.36
N ILE A 200 10.35 -13.04 6.89
CA ILE A 200 9.08 -13.28 6.21
C ILE A 200 8.09 -12.14 6.44
N ASP A 201 7.31 -11.82 5.41
CA ASP A 201 6.15 -10.93 5.52
C ASP A 201 4.86 -11.70 5.86
N ASN A 202 3.87 -10.94 6.33
CA ASN A 202 2.49 -11.36 6.51
C ASN A 202 2.36 -12.64 7.37
N VAL A 203 2.90 -12.58 8.59
CA VAL A 203 2.78 -13.67 9.59
C VAL A 203 1.31 -13.76 10.02
N ALA A 204 0.68 -14.93 10.05
CA ALA A 204 -0.72 -15.00 10.49
C ALA A 204 -0.86 -14.66 11.98
N GLY A 205 -1.91 -13.92 12.35
CA GLY A 205 -2.15 -13.53 13.75
C GLY A 205 -2.36 -14.72 14.71
N SER A 206 -2.77 -15.88 14.19
CA SER A 206 -2.83 -17.15 14.93
C SER A 206 -1.45 -17.67 15.36
N ASP A 207 -0.40 -17.29 14.63
CA ASP A 207 0.93 -17.89 14.72
C ASP A 207 1.89 -17.00 15.51
N TYR A 208 1.47 -15.78 15.87
CA TYR A 208 2.24 -14.87 16.73
C TYR A 208 2.73 -15.56 18.03
N PRO A 209 1.91 -16.37 18.75
CA PRO A 209 2.39 -17.08 19.93
C PRO A 209 3.45 -18.13 19.63
N ALA A 210 3.42 -18.77 18.45
CA ALA A 210 4.44 -19.72 18.02
C ALA A 210 5.78 -18.99 17.81
N VAL A 211 5.79 -17.94 16.98
CA VAL A 211 6.99 -17.12 16.72
C VAL A 211 7.56 -16.54 18.02
N GLN A 212 6.71 -16.01 18.90
CA GLN A 212 7.13 -15.44 20.19
C GLN A 212 7.65 -16.49 21.19
N SER A 213 7.30 -17.75 21.03
CA SER A 213 7.77 -18.84 21.89
C SER A 213 9.12 -19.42 21.47
N GLU A 214 9.59 -19.11 20.26
CA GLU A 214 10.83 -19.65 19.69
C GLU A 214 12.00 -18.67 19.86
N PRO A 215 13.03 -18.99 20.69
CA PRO A 215 14.15 -18.08 20.93
C PRO A 215 15.03 -17.80 19.70
N GLY A 216 14.87 -18.58 18.63
CA GLY A 216 15.56 -18.38 17.36
C GLY A 216 14.87 -17.38 16.42
N LEU A 217 13.67 -16.90 16.76
CA LEU A 217 12.87 -16.00 15.93
C LEU A 217 12.57 -14.67 16.65
N ALA A 218 12.25 -13.64 15.87
CA ALA A 218 11.79 -12.34 16.34
C ALA A 218 10.54 -11.93 15.57
N LEU A 219 9.40 -11.83 16.26
CA LEU A 219 8.18 -11.23 15.72
C LEU A 219 8.27 -9.70 15.85
N VAL A 220 8.13 -8.97 14.74
CA VAL A 220 8.20 -7.51 14.70
C VAL A 220 6.84 -6.93 14.30
N PRO A 221 6.11 -6.28 15.22
CA PRO A 221 4.80 -5.70 14.93
C PRO A 221 4.88 -4.47 14.02
N ARG A 222 4.04 -4.46 12.98
CA ARG A 222 3.82 -3.34 12.05
C ARG A 222 2.83 -2.35 12.67
N LEU A 223 3.14 -1.05 12.60
CA LEU A 223 2.22 -0.01 13.09
C LEU A 223 0.96 0.07 12.23
N PRO A 224 -0.24 0.23 12.82
CA PRO A 224 -1.47 0.32 12.05
C PRO A 224 -1.57 1.69 11.36
N LEU A 225 -1.79 1.66 10.03
CA LEU A 225 -1.96 2.84 9.18
C LEU A 225 -3.31 2.83 8.45
N SER A 226 -4.36 2.43 9.16
CA SER A 226 -5.72 2.46 8.64
C SER A 226 -6.75 2.76 9.71
N VAL A 227 -7.96 3.10 9.29
CA VAL A 227 -9.14 3.26 10.13
C VAL A 227 -10.29 2.47 9.54
N LEU A 228 -10.92 1.64 10.38
CA LEU A 228 -12.22 1.03 10.16
C LEU A 228 -13.29 1.92 10.80
N TYR A 229 -14.34 2.24 10.06
CA TYR A 229 -15.38 3.13 10.53
C TYR A 229 -16.80 2.75 10.11
N LEU A 230 -17.76 3.24 10.91
CA LEU A 230 -19.19 3.20 10.63
C LEU A 230 -19.62 4.58 10.13
N GLY A 231 -19.85 4.73 8.83
CA GLY A 231 -20.21 6.01 8.20
C GLY A 231 -21.69 6.34 8.28
N MET A 232 -21.98 7.64 8.31
CA MET A 232 -23.32 8.24 8.34
C MET A 232 -23.39 9.43 7.37
N ASN A 233 -24.49 9.58 6.64
CA ASN A 233 -24.68 10.70 5.72
C ASN A 233 -25.55 11.81 6.36
N ASN A 234 -25.00 13.00 6.55
CA ASN A 234 -25.66 14.13 7.23
C ASN A 234 -26.84 14.76 6.47
N THR A 235 -27.17 14.27 5.26
CA THR A 235 -28.35 14.70 4.47
C THR A 235 -29.51 13.71 4.53
N GLN A 236 -29.33 12.54 5.17
CA GLN A 236 -30.32 11.47 5.21
C GLN A 236 -30.90 11.31 6.62
N PRO A 237 -32.23 11.47 6.81
CA PRO A 237 -32.86 11.18 8.10
C PRO A 237 -32.69 9.72 8.53
N PRO A 238 -32.41 9.43 9.82
CA PRO A 238 -32.33 10.36 10.96
C PRO A 238 -30.91 10.89 11.25
N PHE A 239 -29.95 10.69 10.35
CA PHE A 239 -28.54 11.06 10.54
C PHE A 239 -28.25 12.53 10.22
N ASP A 240 -29.24 13.28 9.74
CA ASP A 240 -29.21 14.73 9.63
C ASP A 240 -29.12 15.41 11.01
N ASP A 241 -29.76 14.84 12.03
CA ASP A 241 -29.63 15.30 13.42
C ASP A 241 -28.27 14.88 14.04
N PRO A 242 -27.39 15.82 14.44
CA PRO A 242 -26.11 15.50 15.07
C PRO A 242 -26.26 14.71 16.37
N ARG A 243 -27.38 14.84 17.10
CA ARG A 243 -27.62 14.11 18.36
C ARG A 243 -27.81 12.61 18.11
N VAL A 244 -28.38 12.23 16.96
CA VAL A 244 -28.50 10.82 16.54
C VAL A 244 -27.12 10.25 16.23
N ARG A 245 -26.27 11.01 15.51
CA ARG A 245 -24.90 10.58 15.19
C ARG A 245 -24.03 10.43 16.44
N GLN A 246 -24.08 11.41 17.35
CA GLN A 246 -23.40 11.35 18.65
C GLN A 246 -23.90 10.19 19.53
N ALA A 247 -25.21 9.91 19.54
CA ALA A 247 -25.76 8.77 20.25
C ALA A 247 -25.24 7.42 19.69
N ILE A 248 -25.16 7.27 18.37
CA ILE A 248 -24.58 6.08 17.73
C ILE A 248 -23.10 5.95 18.12
N ALA A 249 -22.35 7.06 18.14
CA ALA A 249 -20.94 7.09 18.54
C ALA A 249 -20.71 6.68 20.00
N MET A 250 -21.57 7.09 20.94
CA MET A 250 -21.53 6.69 22.35
C MET A 250 -22.12 5.29 22.61
N GLY A 251 -22.99 4.79 21.74
CA GLY A 251 -23.74 3.55 21.93
C GLY A 251 -23.06 2.27 21.43
N ILE A 252 -21.82 2.35 20.94
CA ILE A 252 -21.01 1.22 20.47
C ILE A 252 -19.84 1.02 21.43
N ASP A 253 -19.74 -0.17 22.03
CA ASP A 253 -18.54 -0.65 22.71
C ASP A 253 -17.53 -1.13 21.65
N ARG A 254 -16.59 -0.24 21.35
CA ARG A 254 -15.54 -0.43 20.35
C ARG A 254 -14.47 -1.43 20.82
N SER A 255 -14.30 -1.60 22.14
CA SER A 255 -13.38 -2.59 22.72
C SER A 255 -13.86 -4.01 22.44
N LEU A 256 -15.17 -4.27 22.54
CA LEU A 256 -15.73 -5.58 22.19
C LEU A 256 -15.63 -5.91 20.69
N LEU A 257 -15.58 -4.90 19.81
CA LEU A 257 -15.34 -5.13 18.37
C LEU A 257 -13.89 -5.51 18.07
N LYS A 258 -12.93 -5.06 18.88
CA LYS A 258 -11.50 -5.39 18.71
C LYS A 258 -11.23 -6.88 18.94
N GLU A 259 -11.96 -7.55 19.82
CA GLU A 259 -11.83 -9.01 20.06
C GLU A 259 -12.23 -9.85 18.82
N ASP A 260 -12.94 -9.25 17.86
CA ASP A 260 -13.29 -9.87 16.58
C ASP A 260 -12.27 -9.58 15.45
N LEU A 261 -11.21 -8.80 15.73
CA LEU A 261 -10.18 -8.40 14.79
C LEU A 261 -8.84 -9.11 15.09
N PRO A 262 -7.91 -9.22 14.12
CA PRO A 262 -6.59 -9.80 14.35
C PRO A 262 -5.79 -9.11 15.46
N PRO A 263 -4.84 -9.83 16.12
CA PRO A 263 -3.87 -9.21 17.01
C PRO A 263 -3.13 -8.04 16.35
N GLY A 264 -2.82 -7.01 17.14
CA GLY A 264 -2.20 -5.77 16.67
C GLY A 264 -3.19 -4.63 16.39
N PHE A 265 -4.47 -4.93 16.10
CA PHE A 265 -5.50 -3.90 15.95
C PHE A 265 -5.67 -3.08 17.24
N GLN A 266 -6.00 -1.80 17.08
CA GLN A 266 -6.16 -0.84 18.18
C GLN A 266 -7.56 -0.24 18.14
N VAL A 267 -8.16 0.12 19.28
CA VAL A 267 -9.40 0.91 19.29
C VAL A 267 -9.04 2.32 18.80
N ALA A 268 -9.84 2.87 17.90
CA ALA A 268 -9.50 4.12 17.20
C ALA A 268 -10.04 5.35 17.94
N ASP A 269 -9.23 5.96 18.79
CA ASP A 269 -9.63 7.17 19.54
C ASP A 269 -9.66 8.46 18.71
N TYR A 270 -9.18 8.40 17.46
CA TYR A 270 -9.22 9.48 16.49
C TYR A 270 -9.58 8.93 15.10
N PHE A 271 -9.91 9.79 14.13
CA PHE A 271 -10.12 9.35 12.75
C PHE A 271 -8.80 8.84 12.13
N THR A 272 -7.74 9.63 12.31
CA THR A 272 -6.39 9.32 11.79
C THR A 272 -5.60 8.47 12.80
N PRO A 273 -4.85 7.43 12.36
CA PRO A 273 -4.04 6.61 13.26
C PRO A 273 -2.91 7.40 13.96
N CYS A 274 -2.73 7.20 15.27
CA CYS A 274 -1.69 7.86 16.08
C CYS A 274 -0.24 7.54 15.69
N ALA A 275 -0.03 6.60 14.75
CA ALA A 275 1.29 6.39 14.14
C ALA A 275 1.72 7.58 13.27
N ILE A 276 0.76 8.37 12.75
CA ILE A 276 1.00 9.55 11.92
C ILE A 276 1.23 10.78 12.84
N PRO A 277 2.25 11.63 12.56
CA PRO A 277 2.46 12.87 13.30
C PRO A 277 1.23 13.78 13.34
N ASP A 278 1.08 14.54 14.43
CA ASP A 278 -0.02 15.46 14.71
C ASP A 278 -1.45 14.84 14.71
N ALA A 279 -1.60 13.51 14.52
CA ALA A 279 -2.89 12.86 14.30
C ALA A 279 -3.79 12.68 15.55
N CYS A 280 -3.20 12.55 16.74
CA CYS A 280 -3.91 12.18 17.97
C CYS A 280 -3.90 13.29 19.03
N GLU A 281 -4.11 14.51 18.55
CA GLU A 281 -4.20 15.73 19.33
C GLU A 281 -5.67 16.09 19.63
N GLY A 282 -5.93 16.76 20.75
CA GLY A 282 -7.28 17.18 21.15
C GLY A 282 -8.02 16.15 22.03
N GLU A 283 -9.35 16.12 21.94
CA GLU A 283 -10.20 15.18 22.69
C GLU A 283 -10.33 13.84 21.96
N ALA A 284 -10.01 12.76 22.68
CA ALA A 284 -10.29 11.39 22.25
C ALA A 284 -11.79 11.16 21.98
N TRP A 285 -12.08 10.21 21.10
CA TRP A 285 -13.43 9.84 20.72
C TRP A 285 -14.32 9.45 21.91
N TYR A 286 -15.63 9.51 21.72
CA TYR A 286 -16.62 9.14 22.74
C TYR A 286 -16.31 7.78 23.38
N ALA A 287 -16.32 7.77 24.71
CA ALA A 287 -16.39 6.56 25.50
C ALA A 287 -17.75 5.87 25.32
N PHE A 288 -17.82 4.58 25.61
CA PHE A 288 -19.06 3.83 25.58
C PHE A 288 -19.99 4.25 26.73
N ASP A 289 -21.01 5.05 26.40
CA ASP A 289 -22.07 5.47 27.32
C ASP A 289 -23.45 5.26 26.66
N PRO A 290 -24.02 4.05 26.78
CA PRO A 290 -25.33 3.76 26.21
C PRO A 290 -26.48 4.46 26.98
N ALA A 291 -26.23 5.03 28.17
CA ALA A 291 -27.24 5.79 28.91
C ALA A 291 -27.40 7.20 28.34
N GLN A 292 -26.29 7.93 28.19
CA GLN A 292 -26.27 9.24 27.56
C GLN A 292 -26.72 9.16 26.09
N ALA A 293 -26.33 8.10 25.37
CA ALA A 293 -26.77 7.85 24.00
C ALA A 293 -28.31 7.70 23.88
N ARG A 294 -28.94 6.93 24.78
CA ARG A 294 -30.41 6.80 24.79
C ARG A 294 -31.12 8.11 25.13
N GLN A 295 -30.53 8.95 25.98
CA GLN A 295 -31.06 10.28 26.25
C GLN A 295 -31.02 11.16 24.98
N LEU A 296 -29.88 11.21 24.27
CA LEU A 296 -29.75 11.96 23.02
C LEU A 296 -30.73 11.48 21.95
N LEU A 297 -30.95 10.16 21.81
CA LEU A 297 -31.99 9.62 20.92
C LEU A 297 -33.40 10.05 21.34
N ALA A 298 -33.73 10.03 22.63
CA ALA A 298 -35.02 10.49 23.11
C ALA A 298 -35.26 11.98 22.83
N GLU A 299 -34.24 12.83 23.04
CA GLU A 299 -34.26 14.26 22.70
C GLU A 299 -34.37 14.52 21.19
N ALA A 300 -33.84 13.61 20.37
CA ALA A 300 -33.98 13.61 18.90
C ALA A 300 -35.32 13.01 18.40
N GLY A 301 -36.20 12.55 19.29
CA GLY A 301 -37.50 11.99 18.93
C GLY A 301 -37.54 10.47 18.69
N TYR A 302 -36.46 9.76 19.02
CA TYR A 302 -36.29 8.30 18.85
C TYR A 302 -36.13 7.55 20.20
N PRO A 303 -37.00 7.74 21.21
CA PRO A 303 -36.84 7.12 22.54
C PRO A 303 -36.92 5.58 22.56
N ALA A 304 -37.39 4.97 21.47
CA ALA A 304 -37.44 3.51 21.28
C ALA A 304 -36.44 3.01 20.20
N GLY A 305 -35.53 3.87 19.73
CA GLY A 305 -34.71 3.62 18.55
C GLY A 305 -35.51 3.71 17.23
N PHE A 306 -34.93 3.17 16.17
CA PHE A 306 -35.51 3.14 14.81
C PHE A 306 -34.95 1.96 14.01
N SER A 307 -35.55 1.63 12.87
CA SER A 307 -35.01 0.64 11.92
C SER A 307 -34.22 1.32 10.81
N THR A 308 -33.06 0.80 10.46
CA THR A 308 -32.27 1.27 9.31
C THR A 308 -31.55 0.09 8.62
N GLU A 309 -30.68 0.37 7.65
CA GLU A 309 -29.85 -0.63 6.99
C GLU A 309 -28.38 -0.44 7.38
N LEU A 310 -27.59 -1.52 7.33
CA LEU A 310 -26.14 -1.47 7.42
C LEU A 310 -25.54 -2.13 6.18
N ALA A 311 -25.02 -1.31 5.28
CA ALA A 311 -24.33 -1.74 4.08
C ALA A 311 -22.85 -2.05 4.35
N TYR A 312 -22.33 -3.09 3.69
CA TYR A 312 -20.91 -3.43 3.74
C TYR A 312 -20.50 -4.26 2.52
N ARG A 313 -19.20 -4.33 2.25
CA ARG A 313 -18.61 -5.15 1.17
C ARG A 313 -18.12 -6.47 1.75
N GLN A 314 -18.35 -7.58 1.05
CA GLN A 314 -17.91 -8.92 1.49
C GLN A 314 -16.48 -9.22 0.99
N VAL A 315 -15.57 -8.25 1.17
CA VAL A 315 -14.18 -8.28 0.69
C VAL A 315 -13.24 -8.07 1.88
N VAL A 316 -12.17 -8.85 1.96
CA VAL A 316 -11.12 -8.72 2.98
C VAL A 316 -10.29 -7.46 2.69
N ARG A 317 -10.05 -6.63 3.71
CA ARG A 317 -9.19 -5.44 3.65
C ARG A 317 -8.33 -5.39 4.91
N GLY A 318 -7.15 -4.75 4.86
CA GLY A 318 -6.28 -4.61 6.04
C GLY A 318 -6.93 -3.92 7.25
N TYR A 319 -7.93 -3.06 7.03
CA TYR A 319 -8.77 -2.47 8.08
C TYR A 319 -10.01 -3.32 8.45
N LEU A 320 -10.49 -4.21 7.58
CA LEU A 320 -11.70 -5.02 7.79
C LEU A 320 -11.53 -6.45 7.27
N PRO A 321 -10.81 -7.30 8.02
CA PRO A 321 -10.56 -8.69 7.60
C PRO A 321 -11.78 -9.60 7.81
N GLN A 322 -12.74 -9.22 8.67
CA GLN A 322 -13.95 -10.01 8.97
C GLN A 322 -15.26 -9.20 8.79
N PRO A 323 -15.60 -8.70 7.59
CA PRO A 323 -16.71 -7.75 7.37
C PRO A 323 -18.05 -8.22 7.96
N GLY A 324 -18.44 -9.46 7.66
CA GLY A 324 -19.70 -10.04 8.11
C GLY A 324 -19.79 -10.26 9.62
N LYS A 325 -18.66 -10.44 10.32
CA LYS A 325 -18.63 -10.63 11.78
C LYS A 325 -18.83 -9.28 12.49
N ILE A 326 -18.06 -8.27 12.10
CA ILE A 326 -18.19 -6.88 12.61
C ILE A 326 -19.60 -6.33 12.35
N ALA A 327 -20.17 -6.55 11.17
CA ALA A 327 -21.54 -6.14 10.85
C ALA A 327 -22.59 -6.80 11.77
N GLN A 328 -22.40 -8.08 12.13
CA GLN A 328 -23.28 -8.79 13.07
C GLN A 328 -23.11 -8.33 14.52
N ALA A 329 -21.88 -8.03 14.93
CA ALA A 329 -21.58 -7.47 16.25
C ALA A 329 -22.24 -6.08 16.41
N LEU A 330 -22.07 -5.18 15.44
CA LEU A 330 -22.71 -3.86 15.42
C LEU A 330 -24.24 -3.94 15.46
N ARG A 331 -24.86 -4.84 14.68
CA ARG A 331 -26.31 -5.09 14.76
C ARG A 331 -26.74 -5.53 16.16
N THR A 332 -25.96 -6.38 16.82
CA THR A 332 -26.27 -6.86 18.17
C THR A 332 -26.17 -5.72 19.19
N GLN A 333 -25.07 -4.98 19.17
CA GLN A 333 -24.83 -3.86 20.07
C GLN A 333 -25.86 -2.74 19.90
N LEU A 334 -26.07 -2.24 18.69
CA LEU A 334 -26.99 -1.12 18.44
C LEU A 334 -28.45 -1.47 18.77
N ARG A 335 -28.85 -2.74 18.57
CA ARG A 335 -30.16 -3.27 18.99
C ARG A 335 -30.31 -3.29 20.50
N GLN A 336 -29.29 -3.74 21.24
CA GLN A 336 -29.31 -3.87 22.70
C GLN A 336 -29.16 -2.53 23.41
N ASN A 337 -28.24 -1.68 22.95
CA ASN A 337 -27.86 -0.44 23.61
C ASN A 337 -28.84 0.69 23.32
N LEU A 338 -29.30 0.80 22.06
CA LEU A 338 -30.05 1.95 21.53
C LEU A 338 -31.44 1.59 20.95
N GLY A 339 -31.79 0.30 20.89
CA GLY A 339 -33.03 -0.17 20.25
C GLY A 339 -32.98 -0.20 18.72
N ILE A 340 -31.89 0.28 18.10
CA ILE A 340 -31.76 0.44 16.64
C ILE A 340 -31.72 -0.93 15.96
N ASP A 341 -32.62 -1.17 15.01
CA ASP A 341 -32.72 -2.44 14.30
C ASP A 341 -32.03 -2.37 12.93
N LEU A 342 -30.90 -3.08 12.77
CA LEU A 342 -30.08 -3.04 11.56
C LEU A 342 -30.39 -4.21 10.61
N ARG A 343 -30.85 -3.86 9.40
CA ARG A 343 -30.95 -4.79 8.27
C ARG A 343 -29.62 -4.81 7.52
N LEU A 344 -28.88 -5.92 7.64
CA LEU A 344 -27.59 -6.08 6.98
C LEU A 344 -27.73 -6.17 5.45
N ARG A 345 -26.82 -5.53 4.71
CA ARG A 345 -26.75 -5.49 3.24
C ARG A 345 -25.31 -5.71 2.78
N ALA A 346 -24.97 -6.95 2.42
CA ALA A 346 -23.77 -7.19 1.62
C ALA A 346 -24.02 -6.63 0.20
N LYS A 347 -23.08 -5.85 -0.33
CA LYS A 347 -23.12 -5.27 -1.68
C LYS A 347 -21.90 -5.67 -2.50
N GLU A 348 -22.05 -5.56 -3.81
CA GLU A 348 -20.95 -5.58 -4.78
C GLU A 348 -20.01 -4.39 -4.52
N ASP A 349 -18.71 -4.56 -4.80
CA ASP A 349 -17.66 -3.64 -4.36
C ASP A 349 -17.74 -2.27 -5.05
N HIS A 350 -17.86 -2.26 -6.38
CA HIS A 350 -17.89 -1.04 -7.19
C HIS A 350 -19.21 -0.27 -7.06
N GLU A 351 -20.35 -0.98 -7.04
CA GLU A 351 -21.67 -0.39 -6.77
C GLU A 351 -21.70 0.26 -5.38
N PHE A 352 -21.12 -0.39 -4.37
CA PHE A 352 -21.04 0.15 -3.01
C PHE A 352 -20.20 1.43 -2.97
N LEU A 353 -18.98 1.42 -3.51
CA LEU A 353 -18.09 2.58 -3.47
C LEU A 353 -18.71 3.78 -4.19
N THR A 354 -19.26 3.55 -5.40
CA THR A 354 -19.97 4.59 -6.16
C THR A 354 -21.14 5.21 -5.36
N GLN A 355 -21.90 4.40 -4.62
CA GLN A 355 -23.01 4.89 -3.80
C GLN A 355 -22.54 5.60 -2.52
N VAL A 356 -21.38 5.25 -1.97
CA VAL A 356 -20.75 6.02 -0.89
C VAL A 356 -20.32 7.38 -1.42
N ASP A 357 -19.50 7.43 -2.48
CA ASP A 357 -18.93 8.69 -2.99
C ASP A 357 -19.97 9.70 -3.48
N THR A 358 -21.10 9.21 -4.00
CA THR A 358 -22.22 10.05 -4.42
C THR A 358 -23.22 10.38 -3.31
N GLY A 359 -23.00 9.90 -2.09
CA GLY A 359 -23.91 10.09 -0.95
C GLY A 359 -25.27 9.37 -1.08
N ALA A 360 -25.40 8.49 -2.08
CA ALA A 360 -26.63 7.80 -2.44
C ALA A 360 -26.89 6.51 -1.63
N LEU A 361 -25.90 6.01 -0.90
CA LEU A 361 -26.03 4.78 -0.10
C LEU A 361 -26.97 5.02 1.11
N PRO A 362 -28.06 4.26 1.26
CA PRO A 362 -29.01 4.48 2.34
C PRO A 362 -28.55 3.86 3.67
N GLY A 363 -28.72 4.59 4.77
CA GLY A 363 -28.51 4.06 6.11
C GLY A 363 -27.08 4.21 6.62
N LEU A 364 -26.64 3.22 7.40
CA LEU A 364 -25.26 3.12 7.88
C LEU A 364 -24.42 2.31 6.91
N TYR A 365 -23.10 2.54 6.89
CA TYR A 365 -22.19 1.71 6.12
C TYR A 365 -20.87 1.42 6.82
N LEU A 366 -20.34 0.21 6.65
CA LEU A 366 -18.96 -0.14 7.06
C LEU A 366 -18.02 0.13 5.90
N LEU A 367 -17.05 1.00 6.14
CA LEU A 367 -15.94 1.27 5.24
C LEU A 367 -14.67 1.54 6.06
N GLY A 368 -13.57 1.76 5.39
CA GLY A 368 -12.32 2.15 6.02
C GLY A 368 -11.35 2.69 5.01
N TRP A 369 -10.33 3.35 5.53
CA TRP A 369 -9.25 3.97 4.78
C TRP A 369 -7.92 3.45 5.29
N GLY A 370 -6.93 3.31 4.41
CA GLY A 370 -5.53 3.14 4.82
C GLY A 370 -4.68 4.21 4.15
N ALA A 371 -3.55 4.56 4.76
CA ALA A 371 -2.75 5.69 4.33
C ALA A 371 -2.10 5.46 2.96
N ASP A 372 -2.50 6.14 1.87
CA ASP A 372 -1.78 5.99 0.59
C ASP A 372 -0.33 6.50 0.73
N TYR A 373 -0.19 7.60 1.45
CA TYR A 373 1.05 8.15 2.01
C TYR A 373 0.78 8.54 3.48
N PRO A 374 1.74 8.41 4.40
CA PRO A 374 1.46 8.46 5.82
C PRO A 374 1.54 9.90 6.37
N HIS A 375 0.69 10.76 5.83
CA HIS A 375 0.48 12.13 6.29
C HIS A 375 -0.97 12.31 6.75
N ILE A 376 -1.20 13.23 7.69
CA ILE A 376 -2.53 13.44 8.27
C ILE A 376 -3.57 13.89 7.22
N ASP A 377 -3.15 14.70 6.25
CA ASP A 377 -3.97 15.17 5.11
C ASP A 377 -4.53 14.03 4.26
N ASN A 378 -3.82 12.89 4.12
CA ASN A 378 -4.34 11.73 3.37
C ASN A 378 -5.65 11.19 3.98
N PHE A 379 -5.83 11.39 5.29
CA PHE A 379 -7.08 11.08 5.98
C PHE A 379 -8.00 12.31 5.96
N LEU A 380 -7.51 13.49 6.33
CA LEU A 380 -8.35 14.68 6.53
C LEU A 380 -8.89 15.27 5.22
N ASP A 381 -8.04 15.60 4.25
CA ASP A 381 -8.47 16.26 3.00
C ASP A 381 -9.37 15.33 2.17
N THR A 382 -9.01 14.05 2.10
CA THR A 382 -9.76 13.00 1.39
C THR A 382 -11.19 12.85 1.91
N HIS A 383 -11.40 12.98 3.23
CA HIS A 383 -12.67 12.67 3.87
C HIS A 383 -13.51 13.89 4.28
N PHE A 384 -12.84 15.02 4.53
CA PHE A 384 -13.44 16.21 5.13
C PHE A 384 -12.98 17.53 4.49
N GLY A 385 -12.01 17.50 3.56
CA GLY A 385 -11.53 18.67 2.84
C GLY A 385 -12.51 19.19 1.79
N SER A 386 -12.17 20.31 1.14
CA SER A 386 -13.02 20.99 0.16
C SER A 386 -13.35 20.18 -1.10
N LYS A 387 -12.59 19.10 -1.36
CA LYS A 387 -12.74 18.18 -2.49
C LYS A 387 -13.17 16.76 -2.08
N ALA A 388 -13.54 16.56 -0.80
CA ALA A 388 -14.03 15.28 -0.32
C ALA A 388 -15.32 14.85 -1.03
N THR A 389 -15.56 13.54 -1.10
CA THR A 389 -16.77 12.97 -1.71
C THR A 389 -17.99 13.15 -0.80
N LEU A 390 -19.20 12.90 -1.31
CA LEU A 390 -20.45 13.05 -0.55
C LEU A 390 -20.73 11.89 0.42
N GLN A 391 -19.70 11.11 0.78
CA GLN A 391 -19.80 9.95 1.68
C GLN A 391 -20.49 10.26 3.01
N PHE A 392 -20.16 11.40 3.61
CA PHE A 392 -20.76 11.89 4.86
C PHE A 392 -21.87 12.92 4.64
N GLY A 393 -22.31 13.10 3.39
CA GLY A 393 -23.30 14.09 2.98
C GLY A 393 -22.68 15.41 2.53
N ASN A 394 -23.29 16.54 2.89
CA ASN A 394 -22.76 17.87 2.57
C ASN A 394 -21.50 18.15 3.41
N PRO A 395 -20.48 18.81 2.85
CA PRO A 395 -19.29 19.21 3.60
C PRO A 395 -19.62 20.07 4.83
N PHE A 396 -18.86 19.88 5.91
CA PHE A 396 -18.94 20.71 7.11
C PHE A 396 -18.03 21.93 6.91
N GLU A 397 -18.60 23.10 6.60
CA GLU A 397 -17.84 24.29 6.18
C GLU A 397 -16.80 24.77 7.20
N ASP A 398 -17.10 24.62 8.50
CA ASP A 398 -16.19 24.94 9.61
C ASP A 398 -14.98 24.00 9.68
N LEU A 399 -15.21 22.71 9.45
CA LEU A 399 -14.16 21.68 9.38
C LEU A 399 -13.28 21.87 8.12
N VAL A 400 -13.88 22.12 6.96
CA VAL A 400 -13.16 22.41 5.70
C VAL A 400 -12.23 23.62 5.86
N ALA A 401 -12.73 24.70 6.46
CA ALA A 401 -11.94 25.92 6.68
C ALA A 401 -10.76 25.69 7.64
N LEU A 402 -10.97 24.92 8.71
CA LEU A 402 -9.95 24.66 9.71
C LEU A 402 -8.87 23.69 9.22
N ILE A 403 -9.23 22.69 8.40
CA ILE A 403 -8.28 21.80 7.72
C ILE A 403 -7.34 22.63 6.82
N LEU A 404 -7.88 23.51 5.98
CA LEU A 404 -7.07 24.39 5.13
C LEU A 404 -6.13 25.31 5.92
N GLN A 405 -6.57 25.82 7.08
CA GLN A 405 -5.72 26.58 8.00
C GLN A 405 -4.58 25.71 8.55
N ALA A 406 -4.87 24.49 9.01
CA ALA A 406 -3.85 23.60 9.58
C ALA A 406 -2.79 23.21 8.53
N HIS A 407 -3.18 23.00 7.28
CA HIS A 407 -2.27 22.62 6.18
C HIS A 407 -1.31 23.74 5.78
N THR A 408 -1.67 25.01 6.02
CA THR A 408 -0.84 26.17 5.68
C THR A 408 -0.10 26.77 6.87
N GLU A 409 -0.17 26.13 8.05
CA GLU A 409 0.53 26.59 9.25
C GLU A 409 1.98 26.06 9.31
N ALA A 410 2.91 27.01 9.32
CA ALA A 410 4.35 26.74 9.32
C ALA A 410 4.92 26.54 10.73
N ASP A 411 4.29 27.10 11.77
CA ASP A 411 4.72 26.88 13.16
C ASP A 411 4.26 25.51 13.68
N PRO A 412 5.17 24.61 14.12
CA PRO A 412 4.81 23.25 14.56
C PRO A 412 3.97 23.17 15.84
N GLU A 413 3.86 24.23 16.63
CA GLU A 413 2.97 24.28 17.79
C GLU A 413 1.57 24.74 17.39
N ALA A 414 1.48 25.83 16.63
CA ALA A 414 0.22 26.33 16.08
C ALA A 414 -0.46 25.29 15.19
N ARG A 415 0.29 24.57 14.33
CA ARG A 415 -0.25 23.51 13.48
C ARG A 415 -0.83 22.35 14.30
N ARG A 416 -0.12 21.92 15.34
CA ARG A 416 -0.59 20.85 16.23
C ARG A 416 -1.89 21.25 16.95
N GLN A 417 -1.99 22.51 17.39
CA GLN A 417 -3.21 23.05 17.99
C GLN A 417 -4.36 23.17 16.96
N ALA A 418 -4.07 23.48 15.71
CA ALA A 418 -5.07 23.47 14.64
C ALA A 418 -5.61 22.05 14.38
N TYR A 419 -4.75 21.04 14.28
CA TYR A 419 -5.19 19.64 14.14
C TYR A 419 -5.92 19.11 15.39
N ALA A 420 -5.57 19.54 16.59
CA ALA A 420 -6.35 19.26 17.80
C ALA A 420 -7.80 19.78 17.69
N ALA A 421 -7.97 20.99 17.13
CA ALA A 421 -9.29 21.56 16.90
C ALA A 421 -10.04 20.88 15.73
N VAL A 422 -9.35 20.41 14.69
CA VAL A 422 -9.93 19.56 13.62
C VAL A 422 -10.51 18.28 14.20
N ASN A 423 -9.73 17.55 15.02
CA ASN A 423 -10.18 16.33 15.68
C ASN A 423 -11.42 16.57 16.57
N ASN A 424 -11.43 17.68 17.32
CA ASN A 424 -12.57 18.09 18.14
C ASN A 424 -13.83 18.36 17.28
N LEU A 425 -13.70 19.01 16.12
CA LEU A 425 -14.82 19.22 15.20
C LEU A 425 -15.32 17.92 14.55
N ILE A 426 -14.43 17.00 14.15
CA ILE A 426 -14.83 15.67 13.65
C ILE A 426 -15.61 14.91 14.73
N ARG A 427 -15.15 14.95 15.99
CA ARG A 427 -15.84 14.39 17.14
C ARG A 427 -17.19 15.06 17.41
N GLN A 428 -17.27 16.39 17.33
CA GLN A 428 -18.52 17.12 17.52
C GLN A 428 -19.56 16.81 16.43
N HIS A 429 -19.15 16.83 15.16
CA HIS A 429 -20.03 16.56 14.03
C HIS A 429 -20.39 15.08 13.89
N ALA A 430 -19.55 14.17 14.38
CA ALA A 430 -19.72 12.72 14.34
C ALA A 430 -20.15 12.17 12.96
N PRO A 431 -19.45 12.49 11.84
CA PRO A 431 -19.81 12.00 10.50
C PRO A 431 -19.63 10.48 10.34
N MET A 432 -18.73 9.88 11.12
CA MET A 432 -18.58 8.45 11.28
C MET A 432 -18.30 8.09 12.74
N VAL A 433 -18.25 6.80 13.05
CA VAL A 433 -17.67 6.28 14.30
C VAL A 433 -16.36 5.55 13.97
N PRO A 434 -15.19 5.98 14.49
CA PRO A 434 -13.93 5.26 14.35
C PRO A 434 -13.96 4.05 15.27
N LEU A 435 -13.91 2.86 14.67
CA LEU A 435 -14.04 1.59 15.38
C LEU A 435 -12.66 1.06 15.79
N ALA A 436 -11.76 0.93 14.82
CA ALA A 436 -10.41 0.39 15.05
C ALA A 436 -9.38 0.89 14.03
N HIS A 437 -8.11 0.91 14.43
CA HIS A 437 -6.96 1.02 13.53
C HIS A 437 -6.38 -0.37 13.28
N GLY A 438 -6.05 -0.66 12.02
CA GLY A 438 -5.66 -2.00 11.55
C GLY A 438 -4.49 -2.01 10.58
N GLY A 439 -4.36 -3.12 9.83
CA GLY A 439 -3.36 -3.25 8.77
C GLY A 439 -3.46 -2.12 7.74
N TRP A 440 -2.34 -1.75 7.15
CA TRP A 440 -2.31 -0.93 5.94
C TRP A 440 -3.18 -1.56 4.84
N ILE A 441 -3.62 -0.81 3.81
CA ILE A 441 -4.74 -1.19 2.91
C ILE A 441 -4.70 -2.67 2.45
N MET A 442 -3.51 -3.13 2.07
CA MET A 442 -3.25 -4.47 1.51
C MET A 442 -2.63 -5.47 2.49
N ALA A 443 -2.22 -5.04 3.69
CA ALA A 443 -1.60 -5.91 4.68
C ALA A 443 -2.68 -6.66 5.47
N ASP A 444 -2.81 -7.97 5.25
CA ASP A 444 -3.70 -8.85 6.02
C ASP A 444 -3.16 -9.13 7.45
N SER A 445 -1.87 -8.83 7.67
CA SER A 445 -1.18 -8.95 8.95
C SER A 445 -0.54 -7.64 9.43
N LEU A 446 -0.47 -7.52 10.75
CA LEU A 446 0.25 -6.47 11.48
C LEU A 446 1.59 -6.96 12.04
N ALA A 447 2.25 -7.94 11.41
CA ALA A 447 3.61 -8.34 11.78
C ALA A 447 4.40 -9.01 10.65
N VAL A 448 5.71 -8.83 10.73
CA VAL A 448 6.74 -9.62 10.03
C VAL A 448 7.48 -10.49 11.04
N ALA A 449 8.22 -11.49 10.59
CA ALA A 449 9.14 -12.23 11.46
C ALA A 449 10.53 -12.38 10.84
N TYR A 450 11.56 -12.41 11.69
CA TYR A 450 12.95 -12.61 11.30
C TYR A 450 13.58 -13.75 12.11
N ALA A 451 14.67 -14.31 11.60
CA ALA A 451 15.60 -15.06 12.45
C ALA A 451 16.26 -14.10 13.45
N ALA A 452 16.40 -14.51 14.71
CA ALA A 452 16.93 -13.67 15.79
C ALA A 452 18.43 -13.29 15.60
N SER A 453 19.12 -13.89 14.63
CA SER A 453 20.46 -13.50 14.18
C SER A 453 20.48 -12.25 13.29
N VAL A 454 19.33 -11.78 12.81
CA VAL A 454 19.19 -10.59 11.96
C VAL A 454 19.20 -9.34 12.84
N ASN A 455 20.30 -8.59 12.81
CA ASN A 455 20.40 -7.30 13.50
C ASN A 455 19.74 -6.21 12.64
N GLY A 456 19.05 -5.28 13.30
CA GLY A 456 18.30 -4.22 12.63
C GLY A 456 16.90 -4.62 12.15
N SER A 457 16.42 -5.81 12.53
CA SER A 457 15.05 -6.28 12.25
C SER A 457 14.00 -5.23 12.59
N HIS A 458 13.16 -4.87 11.61
CA HIS A 458 12.16 -3.81 11.69
C HIS A 458 10.97 -4.19 10.81
N SER A 459 9.88 -3.43 10.89
CA SER A 459 8.77 -3.51 9.94
C SER A 459 8.45 -2.12 9.44
N SER A 460 8.26 -1.96 8.13
CA SER A 460 7.73 -0.71 7.61
C SER A 460 6.22 -0.69 7.83
N PRO A 461 5.64 0.38 8.41
CA PRO A 461 4.19 0.54 8.53
C PRO A 461 3.43 0.44 7.19
N MET A 462 4.12 0.70 6.07
CA MET A 462 3.57 0.62 4.72
C MET A 462 3.95 -0.66 3.96
N GLY A 463 4.75 -1.57 4.55
CA GLY A 463 5.28 -2.76 3.84
C GLY A 463 6.49 -2.47 2.94
N LEU A 464 7.18 -1.35 3.17
CA LEU A 464 8.39 -0.92 2.46
C LEU A 464 9.64 -1.13 3.33
N GLU A 465 9.94 -2.38 3.71
CA GLU A 465 11.11 -2.72 4.55
C GLU A 465 12.46 -2.30 3.90
N ASP A 466 13.38 -1.71 4.67
CA ASP A 466 14.72 -1.26 4.23
C ASP A 466 15.78 -2.32 4.54
N PHE A 467 16.06 -3.20 3.58
CA PHE A 467 17.06 -4.26 3.76
C PHE A 467 18.51 -3.73 3.76
N SER A 468 18.77 -2.44 3.56
CA SER A 468 20.09 -1.83 3.77
C SER A 468 20.40 -1.53 5.24
N ALA A 469 19.38 -1.46 6.10
CA ALA A 469 19.51 -1.27 7.53
C ALA A 469 19.82 -2.58 8.30
N LEU A 470 19.74 -3.74 7.64
CA LEU A 470 19.99 -5.04 8.24
C LEU A 470 21.48 -5.42 8.24
N SER A 471 21.89 -6.24 9.21
CA SER A 471 23.21 -6.89 9.21
C SER A 471 23.19 -8.27 9.90
N MET A 472 24.02 -9.18 9.41
CA MET A 472 24.07 -10.58 9.86
C MET A 472 25.49 -11.07 10.15
N GLY A 473 26.33 -10.23 10.77
CA GLY A 473 27.63 -10.67 11.30
C GLY A 473 28.65 -11.20 10.28
N GLY A 474 28.45 -10.95 8.98
CA GLY A 474 29.30 -11.45 7.90
C GLY A 474 28.68 -12.56 7.03
N GLU A 475 27.44 -12.99 7.31
CA GLU A 475 26.72 -13.91 6.43
C GLU A 475 26.56 -13.33 5.01
N PRO A 476 26.74 -14.14 3.94
CA PRO A 476 26.88 -13.63 2.58
C PRO A 476 25.55 -13.23 1.92
N ALA A 477 24.42 -13.73 2.43
CA ALA A 477 23.11 -13.51 1.83
C ALA A 477 21.99 -13.46 2.87
N PHE A 478 21.06 -12.52 2.69
CA PHE A 478 19.77 -12.47 3.39
C PHE A 478 18.65 -12.85 2.43
N THR A 479 17.76 -13.74 2.85
CA THR A 479 16.60 -14.17 2.07
C THR A 479 15.30 -13.75 2.74
N TRP A 480 14.56 -12.87 2.07
CA TRP A 480 13.20 -12.46 2.40
C TRP A 480 12.18 -13.38 1.72
N MET A 481 11.09 -13.71 2.41
CA MET A 481 9.95 -14.42 1.80
C MET A 481 8.64 -13.62 1.97
N GLN A 482 7.94 -13.41 0.87
CA GLN A 482 6.66 -12.70 0.83
C GLN A 482 5.57 -13.52 0.12
N GLU A 483 4.36 -12.98 0.00
CA GLU A 483 3.20 -13.68 -0.57
C GLU A 483 3.29 -13.92 -2.08
N GLU A 484 3.80 -12.95 -2.86
CA GLU A 484 3.81 -12.99 -4.33
C GLU A 484 5.15 -12.54 -4.94
N GLU A 485 5.39 -12.95 -6.20
CA GLU A 485 6.46 -12.42 -7.02
C GLU A 485 6.24 -10.92 -7.32
N PRO A 486 7.28 -10.07 -7.28
CA PRO A 486 7.23 -8.73 -7.82
C PRO A 486 6.77 -8.70 -9.29
N ARG A 487 5.87 -7.80 -9.67
CA ARG A 487 5.42 -7.64 -11.05
C ARG A 487 6.39 -6.75 -11.83
N SER A 488 6.83 -5.65 -11.21
CA SER A 488 7.77 -4.67 -11.77
C SER A 488 8.97 -4.40 -10.85
N LEU A 489 10.11 -4.02 -11.43
CA LEU A 489 11.22 -3.36 -10.71
C LEU A 489 11.38 -1.89 -11.10
N PHE A 490 10.59 -1.38 -12.05
CA PHE A 490 10.45 0.05 -12.28
C PHE A 490 9.35 0.56 -11.35
N CYS A 491 9.75 1.28 -10.28
CA CYS A 491 8.84 1.62 -9.20
C CYS A 491 7.65 2.48 -9.64
N ALA A 492 7.85 3.37 -10.62
CA ALA A 492 6.81 4.26 -11.12
C ALA A 492 5.61 3.53 -11.74
N THR A 493 5.79 2.29 -12.21
CA THR A 493 4.71 1.45 -12.77
C THR A 493 4.27 0.30 -11.85
N ALA A 494 4.84 0.21 -10.65
CA ALA A 494 4.42 -0.77 -9.66
C ALA A 494 3.07 -0.37 -9.04
N GLN A 495 2.22 -1.36 -8.77
CA GLN A 495 0.84 -1.17 -8.25
C GLN A 495 0.55 -2.06 -7.03
N ASP A 496 1.58 -2.73 -6.52
CA ASP A 496 1.52 -3.73 -5.46
C ASP A 496 2.76 -3.63 -4.56
N MET A 497 2.62 -4.11 -3.30
CA MET A 497 3.67 -3.98 -2.30
C MET A 497 4.86 -4.91 -2.52
N THR A 498 4.62 -6.10 -3.08
CA THR A 498 5.71 -7.04 -3.40
C THR A 498 6.66 -6.43 -4.44
N SER A 499 6.14 -5.68 -5.41
CA SER A 499 6.93 -4.84 -6.33
C SER A 499 7.56 -3.64 -5.66
N LEU A 500 6.79 -2.82 -4.93
CA LEU A 500 7.31 -1.57 -4.35
C LEU A 500 8.39 -1.81 -3.29
N ARG A 501 8.29 -2.88 -2.50
CA ARG A 501 9.35 -3.35 -1.58
C ARG A 501 10.61 -3.79 -2.30
N ALA A 502 10.47 -4.54 -3.41
CA ALA A 502 11.63 -5.04 -4.15
C ALA A 502 12.33 -3.93 -4.94
N CYS A 503 11.57 -3.04 -5.57
CA CYS A 503 12.11 -1.96 -6.40
C CYS A 503 12.76 -0.83 -5.57
N SER A 504 12.28 -0.57 -4.34
CA SER A 504 12.87 0.44 -3.44
C SER A 504 14.27 0.07 -2.94
N GLN A 505 14.67 -1.19 -3.02
CA GLN A 505 16.05 -1.62 -2.77
C GLN A 505 17.00 -1.21 -3.90
N LEU A 506 16.45 -0.94 -5.09
CA LEU A 506 17.15 -0.64 -6.33
C LEU A 506 17.11 0.85 -6.68
N ALA A 507 16.03 1.58 -6.42
CA ALA A 507 15.91 3.00 -6.75
C ALA A 507 15.33 3.82 -5.60
N GLU A 508 15.96 4.97 -5.31
CA GLU A 508 15.56 5.85 -4.21
C GLU A 508 14.81 7.10 -4.68
N THR A 509 14.08 7.66 -3.74
CA THR A 509 13.28 8.88 -3.81
C THR A 509 14.03 10.10 -3.26
N LEU A 510 13.52 11.32 -3.51
CA LEU A 510 14.13 12.56 -3.01
C LEU A 510 14.14 12.63 -1.48
N TYR A 511 13.05 12.21 -0.84
CA TYR A 511 12.94 11.95 0.60
C TYR A 511 12.65 10.47 0.79
N ARG A 512 12.69 9.95 2.03
CA ARG A 512 12.25 8.59 2.34
C ARG A 512 11.55 8.53 3.68
N TYR A 513 10.78 7.48 3.93
CA TYR A 513 10.26 7.19 5.26
C TYR A 513 11.36 6.61 6.15
N THR A 514 11.34 6.93 7.44
CA THR A 514 12.21 6.30 8.45
C THR A 514 12.02 4.79 8.48
N VAL A 515 13.12 4.02 8.60
CA VAL A 515 13.20 2.54 8.52
C VAL A 515 12.03 1.77 9.18
N SER A 516 11.59 2.17 10.37
CA SER A 516 10.53 1.49 11.14
C SER A 516 9.30 2.38 11.41
N GLY A 517 9.12 3.44 10.64
CA GLY A 517 8.16 4.50 10.95
C GLY A 517 7.62 5.20 9.71
N VAL A 518 6.99 6.35 9.92
CA VAL A 518 6.33 7.15 8.86
C VAL A 518 6.84 8.58 8.74
N ALA A 519 7.69 9.01 9.67
CA ALA A 519 8.35 10.31 9.55
C ALA A 519 9.21 10.31 8.27
N VAL A 520 9.28 11.47 7.62
CA VAL A 520 10.09 11.66 6.42
C VAL A 520 11.48 12.17 6.80
N GLU A 521 12.50 11.64 6.14
CA GLU A 521 13.89 12.08 6.25
C GLU A 521 14.51 12.30 4.85
N PRO A 522 15.61 13.08 4.74
CA PRO A 522 16.36 13.25 3.51
C PRO A 522 16.70 11.93 2.81
N GLY A 523 16.46 11.88 1.50
CA GLY A 523 16.82 10.79 0.60
C GLY A 523 17.90 11.28 -0.36
N LEU A 524 17.61 11.27 -1.67
CA LEU A 524 18.49 11.87 -2.68
C LEU A 524 18.58 13.42 -2.59
N ALA A 525 17.61 14.07 -1.94
CA ALA A 525 17.66 15.49 -1.59
C ALA A 525 18.14 15.69 -0.15
N GLU A 526 19.13 16.55 0.04
CA GLU A 526 19.63 17.03 1.34
C GLU A 526 18.55 17.80 2.10
N THR A 527 17.82 18.65 1.37
CA THR A 527 16.69 19.44 1.88
C THR A 527 15.70 19.70 0.78
N CYS A 528 14.41 19.74 1.09
CA CYS A 528 13.36 20.39 0.31
C CYS A 528 12.64 21.40 1.23
N GLN A 529 12.65 22.68 0.85
CA GLN A 529 12.06 23.77 1.65
C GLN A 529 10.84 24.37 0.94
N PRO A 530 9.71 24.55 1.64
CA PRO A 530 8.54 25.25 1.10
C PRO A 530 8.75 26.78 1.13
N ASP A 531 7.97 27.50 0.33
CA ASP A 531 7.64 28.91 0.58
C ASP A 531 6.61 29.06 1.71
N SER A 532 6.24 30.29 2.07
CA SER A 532 5.28 30.57 3.16
C SER A 532 3.90 29.94 2.93
N ASP A 533 3.56 29.67 1.67
CA ASP A 533 2.23 29.31 1.24
C ASP A 533 2.15 27.80 0.90
N PHE A 534 3.26 27.05 1.06
CA PHE A 534 3.40 25.63 0.73
C PHE A 534 3.12 25.29 -0.75
N VAL A 535 3.26 26.27 -1.65
CA VAL A 535 3.01 26.17 -3.09
C VAL A 535 4.29 25.90 -3.87
N THR A 536 5.41 26.50 -3.47
CA THR A 536 6.72 26.31 -4.11
C THR A 536 7.65 25.54 -3.18
N TRP A 537 8.20 24.43 -3.67
CA TRP A 537 9.19 23.64 -2.96
C TRP A 537 10.52 23.66 -3.71
N THR A 538 11.60 24.08 -3.04
CA THR A 538 12.95 24.07 -3.60
C THR A 538 13.79 23.00 -2.91
N CYS A 539 14.28 22.04 -3.70
CA CYS A 539 15.04 20.88 -3.26
C CYS A 539 16.51 20.98 -3.70
N THR A 540 17.42 20.70 -2.77
CA THR A 540 18.87 20.59 -3.02
C THR A 540 19.28 19.12 -2.97
N LEU A 541 19.98 18.65 -4.00
CA LEU A 541 20.39 17.25 -4.17
C LEU A 541 21.78 16.96 -3.59
N HIS A 542 21.99 15.73 -3.13
CA HIS A 542 23.33 15.24 -2.80
C HIS A 542 24.22 15.20 -4.04
N GLN A 543 25.44 15.71 -3.92
CA GLN A 543 26.43 15.70 -5.00
C GLN A 543 27.13 14.34 -5.12
N GLY A 544 27.38 13.89 -6.35
CA GLY A 544 28.18 12.69 -6.61
C GLY A 544 27.49 11.36 -6.34
N VAL A 545 26.17 11.35 -6.07
CA VAL A 545 25.39 10.12 -6.05
C VAL A 545 25.45 9.47 -7.44
N GLN A 546 25.77 8.18 -7.48
CA GLN A 546 25.91 7.42 -8.72
C GLN A 546 24.74 6.45 -8.90
N PHE A 547 24.24 6.33 -10.13
CA PHE A 547 23.28 5.30 -10.51
C PHE A 547 23.98 4.00 -10.92
N HIS A 548 23.25 2.89 -10.96
CA HIS A 548 23.81 1.56 -11.26
C HIS A 548 24.44 1.40 -12.66
N ASN A 549 24.12 2.30 -13.60
CA ASN A 549 24.75 2.41 -14.92
C ASN A 549 26.03 3.28 -14.94
N ASN A 550 26.45 3.80 -13.78
CA ASN A 550 27.56 4.73 -13.54
C ASN A 550 27.32 6.21 -13.91
N THR A 551 26.12 6.63 -14.34
CA THR A 551 25.81 8.07 -14.46
C THR A 551 25.68 8.71 -13.08
N ILE A 552 25.88 10.03 -13.01
CA ILE A 552 25.79 10.81 -11.76
C ILE A 552 24.44 11.51 -11.71
N LEU A 553 23.81 11.53 -10.54
CA LEU A 553 22.57 12.25 -10.28
C LEU A 553 22.71 13.75 -10.54
N ASP A 554 21.80 14.29 -11.35
CA ASP A 554 21.57 15.72 -11.46
C ASP A 554 20.07 16.09 -11.38
N ALA A 555 19.78 17.40 -11.39
CA ALA A 555 18.43 17.95 -11.32
C ALA A 555 17.56 17.60 -12.55
N ASN A 556 18.15 17.29 -13.71
CA ASN A 556 17.41 16.88 -14.90
C ASN A 556 16.88 15.44 -14.78
N ASP A 557 17.59 14.55 -14.09
CA ASP A 557 17.09 13.21 -13.77
C ASP A 557 15.78 13.28 -12.98
N VAL A 558 15.70 14.21 -12.03
CA VAL A 558 14.49 14.46 -11.24
C VAL A 558 13.36 14.98 -12.12
N VAL A 559 13.60 16.01 -12.94
CA VAL A 559 12.61 16.54 -13.89
C VAL A 559 12.12 15.43 -14.84
N ALA A 560 13.02 14.59 -15.36
CA ALA A 560 12.69 13.49 -16.24
C ALA A 560 11.86 12.38 -15.55
N SER A 561 12.22 12.03 -14.31
CA SER A 561 11.56 10.98 -13.50
C SER A 561 10.13 11.33 -13.11
N PHE A 562 9.82 12.62 -12.94
CA PHE A 562 8.44 13.09 -12.80
C PHE A 562 7.75 13.28 -14.17
N ALA A 563 8.46 13.78 -15.19
CA ALA A 563 7.90 14.03 -16.52
C ALA A 563 7.40 12.75 -17.23
N ILE A 564 8.07 11.61 -17.03
CA ILE A 564 7.66 10.32 -17.62
C ILE A 564 6.30 9.82 -17.10
N GLN A 565 5.90 10.27 -15.90
CA GLN A 565 4.63 9.93 -15.25
C GLN A 565 3.57 11.01 -15.47
N TRP A 566 3.99 12.29 -15.49
CA TRP A 566 3.08 13.44 -15.59
C TRP A 566 2.51 13.63 -17.01
N VAL A 567 3.23 13.22 -18.06
CA VAL A 567 2.87 13.50 -19.45
C VAL A 567 2.20 12.30 -20.11
N ALA A 568 0.86 12.29 -20.16
CA ALA A 568 0.09 11.15 -20.69
C ALA A 568 0.38 10.76 -22.15
N SER A 569 0.95 11.66 -22.96
CA SER A 569 1.28 11.39 -24.37
C SER A 569 2.60 10.60 -24.56
N LYS A 570 3.19 10.08 -23.48
CA LYS A 570 4.41 9.25 -23.47
C LYS A 570 4.05 7.79 -23.78
N SER A 571 4.92 7.01 -24.44
CA SER A 571 4.55 5.65 -24.90
C SER A 571 4.18 4.70 -23.76
N LEU A 572 4.67 4.99 -22.55
CA LEU A 572 4.41 4.25 -21.33
C LEU A 572 3.01 4.50 -20.74
N HIS A 573 2.10 5.24 -21.41
CA HIS A 573 0.68 5.29 -21.07
C HIS A 573 -0.19 4.49 -22.08
N PRO A 574 -0.28 3.16 -21.96
CA PRO A 574 -1.15 2.32 -22.80
C PRO A 574 -2.64 2.50 -22.45
N GLY A 575 -3.24 3.62 -22.86
CA GLY A 575 -4.68 3.86 -22.81
C GLY A 575 -5.30 3.80 -21.41
N ASP A 576 -6.50 3.24 -21.31
CA ASP A 576 -7.33 3.25 -20.09
C ASP A 576 -6.71 2.51 -18.89
N SER A 577 -5.73 1.63 -19.11
CA SER A 577 -4.94 0.99 -18.06
C SER A 577 -3.67 1.79 -17.77
N ALA A 578 -3.84 2.98 -17.16
CA ALA A 578 -2.72 3.86 -16.84
C ALA A 578 -1.76 3.21 -15.82
N PRO A 579 -0.46 3.01 -16.14
CA PRO A 579 0.44 2.29 -15.24
C PRO A 579 0.94 3.15 -14.07
N PHE A 580 0.90 4.48 -14.18
CA PHE A 580 1.30 5.44 -13.15
C PHE A 580 0.17 5.77 -12.16
N VAL A 581 -0.51 4.75 -11.63
CA VAL A 581 -1.68 4.89 -10.73
C VAL A 581 -1.37 5.83 -9.56
N TYR A 582 -0.27 5.59 -8.84
CA TYR A 582 0.14 6.43 -7.71
C TYR A 582 0.43 7.88 -8.10
N PHE A 583 0.90 8.17 -9.31
CA PHE A 583 1.05 9.55 -9.77
C PHE A 583 -0.32 10.24 -9.83
N LYS A 584 -1.30 9.57 -10.42
CA LYS A 584 -2.66 10.11 -10.53
C LYS A 584 -3.32 10.28 -9.15
N ASP A 585 -3.14 9.32 -8.26
CA ASP A 585 -3.77 9.35 -6.94
C ASP A 585 -3.16 10.45 -6.04
N PHE A 586 -1.85 10.70 -6.14
CA PHE A 586 -1.17 11.68 -5.29
C PHE A 586 -1.20 13.11 -5.88
N TRP A 587 -1.14 13.22 -7.21
CA TRP A 587 -0.94 14.47 -7.94
C TRP A 587 -2.06 14.82 -8.93
N GLY A 588 -3.15 14.06 -9.00
CA GLY A 588 -4.33 14.38 -9.80
C GLY A 588 -4.16 14.07 -11.29
N ALA A 589 -4.77 14.88 -12.16
CA ALA A 589 -4.72 14.64 -13.61
C ALA A 589 -3.28 14.68 -14.18
N TYR A 590 -3.07 13.97 -15.29
CA TYR A 590 -1.88 14.10 -16.12
C TYR A 590 -1.91 15.41 -16.92
N LEU A 591 -0.75 15.95 -17.28
CA LEU A 591 -0.57 17.26 -17.94
C LEU A 591 -1.38 17.38 -19.25
N ASN A 592 -1.41 16.29 -20.01
CA ASN A 592 -2.19 16.15 -21.23
C ASN A 592 -3.20 15.00 -21.01
N GLN A 593 -4.30 14.98 -21.77
CA GLN A 593 -5.10 13.76 -21.87
C GLN A 593 -4.46 12.79 -22.89
N PRO A 594 -4.61 11.46 -22.71
CA PRO A 594 -4.10 10.45 -23.65
C PRO A 594 -4.66 10.57 -25.07
#